data_AF-A0A8E2EPR6-F1
#
_entry.id   AF-A0A8E2EPR6-F1
#
_cell.length_a   1.000
_cell.length_b   1.000
_cell.length_c   1.000
_cell.angle_alpha   90.00
_cell.angle_beta   90.00
_cell.angle_gamma   90.00
#
_symmetry.space_group_name_H-M   'P 1'
#
loop_
_entity.id
_entity.type
_entity.pdbx_description
1 polymer ?
#
loop_
_entity_poly.entity_id
_entity_poly.type
_entity_poly.pdbx_seq_one_letter_code
_entity_poly.pdbx_strand_id
1 'polypeptide(L)'
;MSGESVDITKINPALLVNVPALQPPPGQVSNFDNPPSRAYQARLVIYILLPLMIIHALLRVYTRLRTTRAIGVDDAQTLLKANLSYISALMYQFVALTIKTSILLLYQRLFVVSKSARYLIHFGIAAVVAFYISMIIASAVMCTPRRGEKWLSPVSTNRCAQPELIASSIQGVFGVVSDFYILTIPLLQVYGLHISMSQRIGLTAIFLTGLL
;
A
#
# COMPACT_ATOMS: atom_id res chain seq x y z
N MET A 1 -0.53 -39.51 -32.34
CA MET A 1 0.55 -40.32 -31.71
C MET A 1 -0.08 -41.08 -30.57
N SER A 2 0.04 -42.39 -30.63
CA SER A 2 -0.56 -43.37 -29.72
C SER A 2 -0.25 -43.06 -28.26
N GLY A 3 -1.29 -43.12 -27.41
CA GLY A 3 -1.15 -43.05 -25.97
C GLY A 3 -0.54 -44.33 -25.44
N GLU A 4 0.78 -44.43 -25.48
CA GLU A 4 1.52 -45.48 -24.79
C GLU A 4 1.51 -45.14 -23.30
N SER A 5 0.85 -45.97 -22.48
CA SER A 5 0.82 -45.84 -21.03
C SER A 5 2.21 -46.12 -20.47
N VAL A 6 3.00 -45.07 -20.25
CA VAL A 6 4.34 -45.17 -19.67
C VAL A 6 4.23 -45.71 -18.24
N ASP A 7 4.82 -46.89 -18.02
CA ASP A 7 4.89 -47.57 -16.72
C ASP A 7 5.86 -46.81 -15.80
N ILE A 8 5.32 -45.88 -15.00
CA ILE A 8 6.02 -44.98 -14.08
C ILE A 8 6.90 -45.71 -13.07
N THR A 9 6.60 -46.97 -12.77
CA THR A 9 7.31 -47.82 -11.80
C THR A 9 8.69 -48.30 -12.28
N LYS A 10 8.96 -48.22 -13.59
CA LYS A 10 10.25 -48.64 -14.19
C LYS A 10 11.17 -47.48 -14.56
N ILE A 11 10.76 -46.24 -14.31
CA ILE A 11 11.53 -45.06 -14.71
C ILE A 11 12.67 -44.84 -13.71
N ASN A 12 13.90 -44.72 -14.23
CA ASN A 12 15.06 -44.37 -13.42
C ASN A 12 14.90 -42.93 -12.88
N PRO A 13 14.94 -42.71 -11.55
CA PRO A 13 14.76 -41.38 -10.95
C PRO A 13 15.78 -40.34 -11.42
N ALA A 14 16.99 -40.76 -11.82
CA ALA A 14 18.00 -39.85 -12.34
C ALA A 14 17.64 -39.24 -13.71
N LEU A 15 16.76 -39.90 -14.48
CA LEU A 15 16.30 -39.43 -15.79
C LEU A 15 15.17 -38.40 -15.65
N LEU A 16 14.31 -38.54 -14.65
CA LEU A 16 13.20 -37.62 -14.37
C LEU A 16 13.66 -36.20 -14.00
N VAL A 17 14.88 -36.05 -13.47
CA VAL A 17 15.47 -34.75 -13.14
C VAL A 17 15.79 -33.91 -14.39
N ASN A 18 16.07 -34.56 -15.53
CA ASN A 18 16.50 -33.90 -16.76
C ASN A 18 15.38 -33.73 -17.80
N VAL A 19 14.18 -34.24 -17.52
CA VAL A 19 13.04 -34.17 -18.45
C VAL A 19 12.14 -32.99 -18.07
N PRO A 20 11.91 -32.03 -18.97
CA PRO A 20 10.97 -30.95 -18.72
C PRO A 20 9.54 -31.45 -18.52
N ALA A 21 8.83 -30.91 -17.53
CA ALA A 21 7.41 -31.19 -17.33
C ALA A 21 6.54 -30.66 -18.49
N LEU A 22 6.99 -29.60 -19.18
CA LEU A 22 6.36 -29.02 -20.36
C LEU A 22 7.39 -28.80 -21.47
N GLN A 23 6.96 -28.94 -22.73
CA GLN A 23 7.78 -28.53 -23.87
C GLN A 23 8.05 -27.02 -23.78
N PRO A 24 9.31 -26.58 -23.93
CA PRO A 24 9.64 -25.18 -23.85
C PRO A 24 9.07 -24.41 -25.05
N PRO A 25 8.83 -23.08 -24.92
CA PRO A 25 8.41 -22.24 -26.03
C PRO A 25 9.40 -22.32 -27.22
N PRO A 26 8.94 -22.10 -28.47
CA PRO A 26 9.80 -22.14 -29.65
C PRO A 26 11.02 -21.23 -29.48
N GLY A 27 12.23 -21.79 -29.58
CA GLY A 27 13.50 -21.05 -29.47
C GLY A 27 14.14 -21.02 -28.08
N GLN A 28 13.58 -21.67 -27.07
CA GLN A 28 14.18 -21.78 -25.73
C GLN A 28 14.51 -23.24 -25.37
N VAL A 29 15.72 -23.49 -24.86
CA VAL A 29 16.08 -24.77 -24.24
C VAL A 29 15.84 -24.70 -22.73
N SER A 30 15.32 -25.78 -22.14
CA SER A 30 15.05 -25.81 -20.70
C SER A 30 16.36 -25.96 -19.94
N ASN A 31 16.74 -24.92 -19.20
CA ASN A 31 17.96 -24.89 -18.38
C ASN A 31 17.60 -25.15 -16.91
N PHE A 32 17.84 -26.36 -16.42
CA PHE A 32 17.54 -26.77 -15.04
C PHE A 32 18.68 -26.51 -14.06
N ASP A 33 19.92 -26.43 -14.53
CA ASP A 33 21.10 -26.19 -13.68
C ASP A 33 21.20 -24.73 -13.21
N ASN A 34 20.81 -23.78 -14.07
CA ASN A 34 20.81 -22.36 -13.74
C ASN A 34 19.65 -21.61 -14.41
N PRO A 35 18.41 -21.77 -13.91
CA PRO A 35 17.26 -21.08 -14.47
C PRO A 35 17.45 -19.55 -14.34
N PRO A 36 17.18 -18.76 -15.39
CA PRO A 36 17.30 -17.31 -15.33
C PRO A 36 16.37 -16.74 -14.24
N SER A 37 16.93 -16.41 -13.09
CA SER A 37 16.17 -15.96 -11.92
C SER A 37 15.86 -14.47 -12.02
N ARG A 38 14.58 -14.10 -12.13
CA ARG A 38 14.15 -12.69 -12.06
C ARG A 38 14.31 -12.07 -10.66
N ALA A 39 14.78 -12.85 -9.69
CA ALA A 39 15.06 -12.42 -8.33
C ALA A 39 16.09 -11.28 -8.27
N TYR A 40 17.02 -11.19 -9.23
CA TYR A 40 17.96 -10.09 -9.28
C TYR A 40 17.25 -8.74 -9.47
N GLN A 41 16.19 -8.68 -10.28
CA GLN A 41 15.42 -7.45 -10.54
C GLN A 41 14.69 -6.99 -9.27
N ALA A 42 14.05 -7.91 -8.56
CA ALA A 42 13.36 -7.60 -7.30
C ALA A 42 14.33 -7.16 -6.20
N ARG A 43 15.50 -7.82 -6.06
CA ARG A 43 16.54 -7.44 -5.10
C ARG A 43 17.09 -6.04 -5.37
N LEU A 44 17.31 -5.72 -6.65
CA LEU A 44 17.83 -4.42 -7.07
C LEU A 44 16.84 -3.29 -6.75
N VAL A 45 15.55 -3.52 -6.97
CA VAL A 45 14.48 -2.59 -6.59
C VAL A 45 14.43 -2.38 -5.07
N ILE A 46 14.54 -3.45 -4.28
CA ILE A 46 14.58 -3.38 -2.81
C ILE A 46 15.78 -2.57 -2.33
N TYR A 47 16.98 -2.81 -2.87
CA TYR A 47 18.20 -2.09 -2.48
C TYR A 47 18.18 -0.60 -2.80
N ILE A 48 17.42 -0.19 -3.82
CA ILE A 48 17.31 1.24 -4.20
C ILE A 48 16.17 1.92 -3.45
N LEU A 49 15.00 1.28 -3.35
CA LEU A 49 13.80 1.90 -2.79
C LEU A 49 13.80 1.95 -1.27
N LEU A 50 14.31 0.92 -0.59
CA LEU A 50 14.37 0.91 0.88
C LEU A 50 15.16 2.08 1.48
N PRO A 51 16.41 2.36 1.07
CA PRO A 51 17.16 3.47 1.65
C PRO A 51 16.50 4.82 1.33
N LEU A 52 15.88 4.96 0.16
CA LEU A 52 15.19 6.19 -0.23
C LEU A 52 13.96 6.44 0.66
N MET A 53 13.21 5.40 1.00
CA MET A 53 12.10 5.46 1.97
C MET A 53 12.60 5.81 3.38
N ILE A 54 13.69 5.18 3.83
CA ILE A 54 14.29 5.43 5.15
C ILE A 54 14.78 6.88 5.25
N ILE A 55 15.47 7.40 4.23
CA ILE A 55 15.95 8.79 4.20
C ILE A 55 14.77 9.76 4.24
N HIS A 56 13.71 9.50 3.47
CA HIS A 56 12.49 10.32 3.51
C HIS A 56 11.83 10.30 4.91
N ALA A 57 11.73 9.12 5.53
CA ALA A 57 11.17 8.97 6.88
C ALA A 57 12.02 9.70 7.93
N LEU A 58 13.34 9.55 7.89
CA LEU A 58 14.28 10.24 8.77
C LEU A 58 14.24 11.76 8.59
N LEU A 59 14.16 12.24 7.34
CA LEU A 59 14.00 13.65 7.04
C LEU A 59 12.68 14.18 7.60
N ARG A 60 11.60 13.41 7.50
CA ARG A 60 10.28 13.75 8.04
C ARG A 60 10.28 13.79 9.58
N VAL A 61 11.00 12.88 10.23
CA VAL A 61 11.18 12.89 11.69
C VAL A 61 12.06 14.05 12.13
N TYR A 62 13.19 14.28 11.46
CA TYR A 62 14.11 15.38 11.72
C TYR A 62 13.42 16.75 11.59
N THR A 63 12.67 16.96 10.50
CA THR A 63 11.92 18.20 10.27
C THR A 63 10.86 18.43 11.35
N ARG A 64 10.14 17.38 11.78
CA ARG A 64 9.18 17.49 12.90
C ARG A 64 9.89 17.85 14.22
N LEU A 65 10.97 17.14 14.57
CA LEU A 65 11.72 17.37 15.81
C LEU A 65 12.37 18.76 15.87
N ARG A 66 12.94 19.23 14.75
CA ARG A 66 13.57 20.55 14.67
C ARG A 66 12.55 21.68 14.67
N THR A 67 11.38 21.47 14.06
CA THR A 67 10.29 22.47 14.04
C THR A 67 9.67 22.66 15.42
N THR A 68 9.51 21.59 16.22
CA THR A 68 8.98 21.70 17.59
C THR A 68 9.94 22.39 18.56
N ARG A 69 11.26 22.42 18.30
CA ARG A 69 12.26 23.05 19.18
C ARG A 69 12.58 24.51 18.87
N ALA A 70 12.16 25.03 17.71
CA ALA A 70 12.52 26.37 17.23
C ALA A 70 11.46 27.46 17.51
N ILE A 71 10.58 27.27 18.50
CA ILE A 71 9.38 28.12 18.74
C ILE A 71 9.72 29.55 19.23
N GLY A 72 11.00 29.95 19.32
CA GLY A 72 11.43 31.21 19.92
C GLY A 72 11.74 32.38 18.96
N VAL A 73 11.76 32.18 17.64
CA VAL A 73 12.13 33.22 16.67
C VAL A 73 11.29 33.00 15.39
N ASP A 74 10.77 34.05 14.75
CA ASP A 74 10.21 34.05 13.37
C ASP A 74 8.68 33.83 13.16
N ASP A 75 7.85 34.83 13.48
CA ASP A 75 6.40 34.82 13.17
C ASP A 75 6.06 34.62 11.68
N ALA A 76 6.89 35.15 10.77
CA ALA A 76 6.69 35.02 9.32
C ALA A 76 7.04 33.61 8.80
N GLN A 77 8.07 32.97 9.35
CA GLN A 77 8.43 31.60 8.95
C GLN A 77 7.42 30.58 9.46
N THR A 78 6.82 30.84 10.64
CA THR A 78 5.77 29.99 11.20
C THR A 78 4.53 29.97 10.32
N LEU A 79 4.12 31.14 9.78
CA LEU A 79 2.98 31.23 8.85
C LEU A 79 3.25 30.48 7.52
N LEU A 80 4.44 30.62 6.95
CA LEU A 80 4.81 29.90 5.73
C LEU A 80 4.84 28.38 5.94
N LYS A 81 5.44 27.92 7.05
CA LYS A 81 5.54 26.49 7.39
C LYS A 81 4.17 25.86 7.60
N ALA A 82 3.27 26.55 8.27
CA ALA A 82 1.95 26.04 8.59
C ALA A 82 1.04 25.95 7.34
N ASN A 83 1.16 26.88 6.38
CA ASN A 83 0.48 26.77 5.08
C ASN A 83 0.98 25.60 4.24
N LEU A 84 2.30 25.41 4.17
CA LEU A 84 2.90 24.29 3.45
C LEU A 84 2.47 22.94 4.07
N SER A 85 2.38 22.87 5.40
CA SER A 85 1.85 21.70 6.11
C SER A 85 0.41 21.39 5.71
N TYR A 86 -0.47 22.40 5.73
CA TYR A 86 -1.87 22.23 5.37
C TYR A 86 -2.05 21.75 3.91
N ILE A 87 -1.34 22.36 2.96
CA ILE A 87 -1.38 21.95 1.54
C ILE A 87 -0.89 20.50 1.41
N SER A 88 0.19 20.13 2.11
CA SER A 88 0.72 18.77 2.08
C SER A 88 -0.25 17.74 2.66
N ALA A 89 -1.02 18.10 3.69
CA ALA A 89 -2.03 17.25 4.30
C ALA A 89 -3.20 16.98 3.34
N LEU A 90 -3.69 18.02 2.64
CA LEU A 90 -4.72 17.88 1.62
C LEU A 90 -4.24 17.00 0.46
N MET A 91 -3.03 17.25 -0.07
CA MET A 91 -2.45 16.44 -1.14
C MET A 91 -2.35 14.97 -0.74
N TYR A 92 -1.92 14.68 0.48
CA TYR A 92 -1.85 13.31 0.99
C TYR A 92 -3.23 12.62 1.03
N GLN A 93 -4.29 13.33 1.43
CA GLN A 93 -5.66 12.80 1.43
C GLN A 93 -6.12 12.38 0.03
N PHE A 94 -5.87 13.21 -0.99
CA PHE A 94 -6.25 12.90 -2.38
C PHE A 94 -5.47 11.70 -2.92
N VAL A 95 -4.16 11.66 -2.68
CA VAL A 95 -3.30 10.55 -3.11
C VAL A 95 -3.75 9.24 -2.45
N ALA A 96 -4.01 9.26 -1.13
CA ALA A 96 -4.44 8.08 -0.39
C ALA A 96 -5.80 7.54 -0.85
N LEU A 97 -6.77 8.44 -1.13
CA LEU A 97 -8.06 8.06 -1.71
C LEU A 97 -7.86 7.39 -3.07
N THR A 98 -7.10 8.02 -3.96
CA THR A 98 -6.93 7.57 -5.36
C THR A 98 -6.24 6.21 -5.45
N ILE A 99 -5.19 6.00 -4.64
CA ILE A 99 -4.46 4.73 -4.57
C ILE A 99 -5.41 3.61 -4.12
N LYS A 100 -6.13 3.81 -3.00
CA LYS A 100 -7.02 2.78 -2.45
C LYS A 100 -8.16 2.44 -3.39
N THR A 101 -8.79 3.43 -4.02
CA THR A 101 -9.84 3.19 -5.02
C THR A 101 -9.30 2.46 -6.25
N SER A 102 -8.08 2.80 -6.70
CA SER A 102 -7.44 2.12 -7.85
C SER A 102 -7.21 0.62 -7.57
N ILE A 103 -6.69 0.29 -6.39
CA ILE A 103 -6.47 -1.13 -5.99
C ILE A 103 -7.79 -1.88 -5.91
N LEU A 104 -8.82 -1.29 -5.30
CA LEU A 104 -10.16 -1.91 -5.20
C LEU A 104 -10.80 -2.14 -6.58
N LEU A 105 -10.63 -1.20 -7.52
CA LEU A 105 -11.09 -1.37 -8.91
C LEU A 105 -10.32 -2.47 -9.65
N LEU A 106 -9.01 -2.59 -9.41
CA LEU A 106 -8.20 -3.70 -9.94
C LEU A 106 -8.72 -5.06 -9.43
N TYR A 107 -9.10 -5.15 -8.16
CA TYR A 107 -9.69 -6.37 -7.58
C TYR A 107 -11.08 -6.67 -8.12
N GLN A 108 -11.88 -5.64 -8.42
CA GLN A 108 -13.18 -5.83 -9.07
C GLN A 108 -13.01 -6.47 -10.46
N ARG A 109 -11.96 -6.08 -11.20
CA ARG A 109 -11.64 -6.67 -12.51
C ARG A 109 -11.13 -8.11 -12.38
N LEU A 110 -10.36 -8.41 -11.33
CA LEU A 110 -9.78 -9.74 -11.11
C LEU A 110 -10.83 -10.78 -10.67
N PHE A 111 -11.74 -10.40 -9.77
CA PHE A 111 -12.75 -11.31 -9.19
C PHE A 111 -14.16 -11.06 -9.74
N VAL A 112 -14.29 -10.93 -11.07
CA VAL A 112 -15.58 -10.68 -11.73
C VAL A 112 -16.64 -11.77 -11.43
N VAL A 113 -16.18 -12.97 -11.07
CA VAL A 113 -17.02 -14.18 -10.96
C VAL A 113 -17.81 -14.26 -9.65
N SER A 114 -17.32 -13.75 -8.50
CA SER A 114 -18.02 -13.92 -7.22
C SER A 114 -18.82 -12.68 -6.77
N LYS A 115 -20.09 -12.89 -6.39
CA LYS A 115 -21.00 -11.81 -5.95
C LYS A 115 -20.60 -11.25 -4.58
N SER A 116 -20.13 -12.11 -3.67
CA SER A 116 -19.70 -11.70 -2.33
C SER A 116 -18.46 -10.81 -2.36
N ALA A 117 -17.50 -11.06 -3.26
CA ALA A 117 -16.34 -10.18 -3.41
C ALA A 117 -16.72 -8.79 -3.91
N ARG A 118 -17.69 -8.69 -4.85
CA ARG A 118 -18.20 -7.39 -5.31
C ARG A 118 -18.82 -6.57 -4.18
N TYR A 119 -19.59 -7.18 -3.29
CA TYR A 119 -20.16 -6.48 -2.14
C TYR A 119 -19.07 -5.94 -1.20
N LEU A 120 -18.07 -6.75 -0.85
CA LEU A 120 -16.94 -6.34 -0.01
C LEU A 120 -16.11 -5.21 -0.66
N ILE A 121 -15.89 -5.26 -1.97
CA ILE A 121 -15.16 -4.21 -2.69
C ILE A 121 -15.94 -2.90 -2.70
N HIS A 122 -17.24 -2.93 -3.03
CA HIS A 122 -18.08 -1.73 -3.01
C HIS A 122 -18.21 -1.12 -1.61
N PHE A 123 -18.33 -1.96 -0.58
CA PHE A 123 -18.29 -1.52 0.81
C PHE A 123 -16.97 -0.82 1.14
N GLY A 124 -15.84 -1.40 0.72
CA GLY A 124 -14.51 -0.81 0.90
C GLY A 124 -14.36 0.54 0.21
N ILE A 125 -14.82 0.68 -1.03
CA ILE A 125 -14.80 1.95 -1.77
C ILE A 125 -15.63 2.99 -1.04
N ALA A 126 -16.86 2.65 -0.64
CA ALA A 126 -17.75 3.55 0.07
C ALA A 126 -17.15 4.02 1.40
N ALA A 127 -16.58 3.10 2.19
CA ALA A 127 -15.97 3.39 3.48
C ALA A 127 -14.74 4.32 3.35
N VAL A 128 -13.84 4.03 2.40
CA VAL A 128 -12.66 4.86 2.12
C VAL A 128 -13.08 6.25 1.67
N VAL A 129 -13.98 6.35 0.68
CA VAL A 129 -14.44 7.63 0.15
C VAL A 129 -15.12 8.46 1.23
N ALA A 130 -16.02 7.86 2.02
CA ALA A 130 -16.71 8.56 3.10
C ALA A 130 -15.74 9.11 4.15
N PHE A 131 -14.75 8.31 4.57
CA PHE A 131 -13.75 8.72 5.56
C PHE A 131 -12.89 9.89 5.06
N TYR A 132 -12.31 9.79 3.86
CA TYR A 132 -11.44 10.84 3.34
C TYR A 132 -12.22 12.13 3.00
N ILE A 133 -13.47 12.03 2.50
CA ILE A 133 -14.34 13.20 2.30
C ILE A 133 -14.65 13.88 3.63
N SER A 134 -15.02 13.11 4.66
CA SER A 134 -15.31 13.66 5.99
C SER A 134 -14.11 14.44 6.55
N MET A 135 -12.90 13.90 6.39
CA MET A 135 -11.67 14.54 6.85
C MET A 135 -11.32 15.82 6.07
N ILE A 136 -11.60 15.87 4.76
CA ILE A 136 -11.42 17.08 3.94
C ILE A 136 -12.43 18.17 4.34
N ILE A 137 -13.68 17.80 4.60
CA ILE A 137 -14.70 18.76 5.05
C ILE A 137 -14.34 19.28 6.45
N ALA A 138 -13.93 18.40 7.36
CA ALA A 138 -13.54 18.77 8.71
C ALA A 138 -12.34 19.74 8.71
N SER A 139 -11.31 19.47 7.88
CA SER A 139 -10.17 20.37 7.75
C SER A 139 -10.55 21.71 7.12
N ALA A 140 -11.41 21.71 6.11
CA ALA A 140 -11.91 22.94 5.50
C ALA A 140 -12.72 23.79 6.51
N VAL A 141 -13.60 23.20 7.30
CA VAL A 141 -14.44 23.95 8.26
C VAL A 141 -13.61 24.50 9.43
N MET A 142 -12.65 23.75 9.94
CA MET A 142 -11.85 24.17 11.09
C MET A 142 -10.76 25.19 10.73
N CYS A 143 -10.17 25.05 9.54
CA CYS A 143 -9.03 25.85 9.10
C CYS A 143 -9.43 27.02 8.17
N THR A 144 -10.70 27.15 7.77
CA THR A 144 -11.18 28.37 7.09
C THR A 144 -11.31 29.55 8.08
N PRO A 145 -10.97 30.79 7.65
CA PRO A 145 -11.12 31.99 8.47
C PRO A 145 -12.60 32.31 8.73
N ARG A 146 -12.92 32.75 9.95
CA ARG A 146 -14.26 33.29 10.25
C ARG A 146 -14.35 34.75 9.80
N ARG A 147 -15.57 35.27 9.61
CA ARG A 147 -15.82 36.64 9.12
C ARG A 147 -14.95 37.67 9.88
N GLY A 148 -14.08 38.36 9.15
CA GLY A 148 -13.18 39.39 9.68
C GLY A 148 -11.70 38.98 9.84
N GLU A 149 -11.39 37.68 9.74
CA GLU A 149 -10.00 37.18 9.80
C GLU A 149 -9.36 37.10 8.41
N LYS A 150 -8.04 37.32 8.33
CA LYS A 150 -7.26 37.06 7.11
C LYS A 150 -7.11 35.54 6.94
N TRP A 151 -7.12 35.03 5.71
CA TRP A 151 -7.02 33.59 5.39
C TRP A 151 -5.81 32.86 5.98
N LEU A 152 -4.80 33.59 6.42
CA LEU A 152 -3.51 33.08 6.90
C LEU A 152 -3.40 32.97 8.42
N SER A 153 -4.29 33.62 9.19
CA SER A 153 -4.28 33.58 10.66
C SER A 153 -4.84 32.31 11.31
N PRO A 154 -5.78 31.55 10.70
CA PRO A 154 -6.35 30.36 11.35
C PRO A 154 -5.38 29.19 11.47
N VAL A 155 -4.46 29.09 10.51
CA VAL A 155 -3.50 27.98 10.37
C VAL A 155 -2.45 27.99 11.51
N SER A 156 -2.13 29.16 12.06
CA SER A 156 -1.26 29.28 13.24
C SER A 156 -2.03 29.27 14.56
N THR A 157 -3.37 29.25 14.52
CA THR A 157 -4.21 29.22 15.71
C THR A 157 -4.41 27.78 16.18
N ASN A 158 -4.46 27.58 17.50
CA ASN A 158 -4.74 26.28 18.14
C ASN A 158 -6.01 25.58 17.62
N ARG A 159 -6.94 26.35 17.01
CA ARG A 159 -8.18 25.88 16.37
C ARG A 159 -7.94 24.90 15.21
N CYS A 160 -6.90 25.09 14.41
CA CYS A 160 -6.56 24.19 13.30
C CYS A 160 -5.48 23.20 13.75
N ALA A 161 -4.45 23.68 14.46
CA ALA A 161 -3.28 22.86 14.82
C ALA A 161 -3.60 21.69 15.78
N GLN A 162 -4.45 21.89 16.79
CA GLN A 162 -4.79 20.82 17.75
C GLN A 162 -5.60 19.68 17.10
N PRO A 163 -6.72 19.96 16.40
CA PRO A 163 -7.47 18.88 15.75
C PRO A 163 -6.71 18.27 14.58
N GLU A 164 -5.82 18.99 13.88
CA GLU A 164 -5.00 18.43 12.80
C GLU A 164 -4.01 17.36 13.32
N LEU A 165 -3.47 17.54 14.53
CA LEU A 165 -2.63 16.53 15.18
C LEU A 165 -3.41 15.24 15.47
N ILE A 166 -4.61 15.36 16.06
CA ILE A 166 -5.48 14.22 16.38
C ILE A 166 -5.96 13.55 15.09
N ALA A 167 -6.37 14.34 14.11
CA ALA A 167 -6.80 13.89 12.78
C ALA A 167 -5.70 13.10 12.06
N SER A 168 -4.44 13.53 12.18
CA SER A 168 -3.28 12.85 11.61
C SER A 168 -3.09 11.45 12.21
N SER A 169 -3.27 11.30 13.52
CA SER A 169 -3.21 9.99 14.19
C SER A 169 -4.35 9.07 13.73
N ILE A 170 -5.58 9.57 13.67
CA ILE A 170 -6.76 8.80 13.21
C ILE A 170 -6.56 8.35 11.75
N GLN A 171 -6.05 9.25 10.90
CA GLN A 171 -5.77 8.95 9.51
C GLN A 171 -4.70 7.87 9.35
N GLY A 172 -3.67 7.87 10.20
CA GLY A 172 -2.65 6.82 10.23
C GLY A 172 -3.26 5.45 10.56
N VAL A 173 -4.09 5.37 11.60
CA VAL A 173 -4.77 4.12 11.99
C VAL A 173 -5.70 3.64 10.89
N PHE A 174 -6.55 4.52 10.35
CA PHE A 174 -7.47 4.16 9.27
C PHE A 174 -6.73 3.70 8.00
N GLY A 175 -5.59 4.32 7.70
CA GLY A 175 -4.71 3.93 6.60
C GLY A 175 -4.30 2.46 6.73
N VAL A 176 -3.71 2.10 7.87
CA VAL A 176 -3.26 0.73 8.17
C VAL A 176 -4.43 -0.26 8.14
N VAL A 177 -5.54 0.05 8.81
CA VAL A 177 -6.73 -0.82 8.85
C VAL A 177 -7.30 -1.05 7.45
N SER A 178 -7.38 -0.01 6.64
CA SER A 178 -7.89 -0.11 5.26
C SER A 178 -6.97 -0.96 4.38
N ASP A 179 -5.65 -0.86 4.57
CA ASP A 179 -4.68 -1.64 3.79
C ASP A 179 -4.81 -3.14 4.15
N PHE A 180 -4.95 -3.48 5.43
CA PHE A 180 -5.27 -4.84 5.87
C PHE A 180 -6.60 -5.35 5.29
N TYR A 181 -7.64 -4.50 5.31
CA TYR A 181 -8.93 -4.85 4.74
C TYR A 181 -8.82 -5.18 3.25
N ILE A 182 -8.18 -4.30 2.46
CA ILE A 182 -8.00 -4.48 1.01
C ILE A 182 -7.28 -5.81 0.74
N LEU A 183 -6.19 -6.08 1.43
CA LEU A 183 -5.40 -7.28 1.20
C LEU A 183 -6.06 -8.57 1.72
N THR A 184 -7.02 -8.48 2.66
CA THR A 184 -7.81 -9.62 3.14
C THR A 184 -8.87 -10.06 2.12
N ILE A 185 -9.34 -9.17 1.24
CA ILE A 185 -10.33 -9.47 0.19
C ILE A 185 -9.89 -10.64 -0.72
N PRO A 186 -8.71 -10.62 -1.38
CA PRO A 186 -8.27 -11.73 -2.21
C PRO A 186 -8.03 -13.00 -1.39
N LEU A 187 -7.57 -12.87 -0.14
CA LEU A 187 -7.33 -14.00 0.76
C LEU A 187 -8.63 -14.75 1.05
N LEU A 188 -9.70 -14.07 1.46
CA LEU A 188 -11.00 -14.67 1.74
C LEU A 188 -11.55 -15.49 0.55
N GLN A 189 -11.32 -15.03 -0.68
CA GLN A 189 -11.73 -15.76 -1.89
C GLN A 189 -10.85 -16.97 -2.18
N VAL A 190 -9.55 -16.86 -1.92
CA VAL A 190 -8.61 -17.97 -2.10
C VAL A 190 -8.80 -19.05 -1.04
N TYR A 191 -9.15 -18.72 0.21
CA TYR A 191 -9.46 -19.71 1.25
C TYR A 191 -10.70 -20.57 0.93
N GLY A 192 -11.60 -20.08 0.07
CA GLY A 192 -12.74 -20.86 -0.41
C GLY A 192 -12.35 -22.00 -1.34
N LEU A 193 -11.09 -22.05 -1.81
CA LEU A 193 -10.54 -23.10 -2.66
C LEU A 193 -9.36 -23.75 -1.92
N HIS A 194 -9.33 -25.07 -1.81
CA HIS A 194 -8.36 -25.83 -0.99
C HIS A 194 -6.90 -25.53 -1.36
N ILE A 195 -6.23 -24.58 -0.68
CA ILE A 195 -4.80 -24.29 -0.91
C ILE A 195 -3.97 -24.50 0.37
N SER A 196 -2.78 -25.10 0.20
CA SER A 196 -1.88 -25.57 1.26
C SER A 196 -1.18 -24.45 2.04
N MET A 197 -0.85 -24.74 3.31
CA MET A 197 -0.38 -23.77 4.32
C MET A 197 0.96 -23.05 4.00
N SER A 198 1.78 -23.50 3.05
CA SER A 198 3.07 -22.85 2.76
C SER A 198 2.93 -21.54 1.99
N GLN A 199 1.90 -21.39 1.15
CA GLN A 199 1.59 -20.13 0.46
C GLN A 199 0.97 -19.09 1.41
N ARG A 200 0.37 -19.56 2.52
CA ARG A 200 -0.21 -18.75 3.60
C ARG A 200 0.86 -17.96 4.35
N ILE A 201 2.01 -18.59 4.60
CA ILE A 201 3.12 -18.02 5.36
C ILE A 201 3.87 -16.95 4.54
N GLY A 202 4.08 -17.19 3.23
CA GLY A 202 4.74 -16.22 2.35
C GLY A 202 3.98 -14.89 2.25
N LEU A 203 2.65 -14.95 2.21
CA LEU A 203 1.80 -13.75 2.22
C LEU A 203 1.89 -13.00 3.55
N THR A 204 1.79 -13.68 4.69
CA THR A 204 1.98 -13.03 6.00
C THR A 204 3.39 -12.45 6.19
N ALA A 205 4.42 -13.07 5.59
CA ALA A 205 5.79 -12.57 5.67
C ALA A 205 6.01 -11.27 4.88
N ILE A 206 5.44 -11.16 3.67
CA ILE A 206 5.47 -9.92 2.86
C ILE A 206 4.75 -8.79 3.60
N PHE A 207 3.68 -9.10 4.33
CA PHE A 207 2.97 -8.13 5.16
C PHE A 207 3.77 -7.68 6.37
N LEU A 208 4.44 -8.59 7.08
CA LEU A 208 5.32 -8.22 8.20
C LEU A 208 6.47 -7.32 7.75
N THR A 209 6.96 -7.48 6.52
CA THR A 209 8.00 -6.61 5.95
C THR A 209 7.48 -5.22 5.57
N GLY A 210 6.17 -5.04 5.39
CA GLY A 210 5.56 -3.73 5.16
C GLY A 210 5.22 -2.94 6.43
N LEU A 211 5.25 -3.59 7.60
CA LEU A 211 4.96 -2.97 8.91
C LEU A 211 6.24 -2.45 9.61
N LEU A 212 7.41 -2.86 9.14
CA LEU A 212 8.74 -2.56 9.68
C LEU A 212 9.37 -1.37 8.95
#